data_AF-A0BVU9-F1
#
_entry.id   AF-A0BVU9-F1
#
_cell.length_a   1.000
_cell.length_b   1.000
_cell.length_c   1.000
_cell.angle_alpha   90.00
_cell.angle_beta   90.00
_cell.angle_gamma   90.00
#
_symmetry.space_group_name_H-M   'P 1'
#
loop_
_entity.id
_entity.type
_entity.pdbx_description
1 polymer ?
#
loop_
_entity_poly.entity_id
_entity_poly.type
_entity_poly.pdbx_seq_one_letter_code
_entity_poly.pdbx_strand_id
1 'polypeptide(L)'
;MITNTSKGYQNFIILFPNPKVLGIVQIHTYLLLLMSQVLIANPKIGGLEDNLISQIGFVINLFVHLIYQINQKRFKNGIHILLLNQGAHKSLRMKKRLIKANKQNRPLPNWFRYRTDNTIRYNSKRRHWRRTKLNIN
;
A
#
# COMPACT_ATOMS: atom_id res chain seq x y z
N MET A 1 -20.58 19.03 -22.91
CA MET A 1 -20.76 19.00 -21.45
C MET A 1 -20.53 17.57 -20.99
N ILE A 2 -19.43 17.29 -20.32
CA ILE A 2 -19.16 15.97 -19.73
C ILE A 2 -19.26 16.16 -18.22
N THR A 3 -20.25 15.53 -17.60
CA THR A 3 -20.49 15.57 -16.16
C THR A 3 -19.45 14.68 -15.46
N ASN A 4 -18.73 15.27 -14.51
CA ASN A 4 -17.94 14.54 -13.53
C ASN A 4 -18.89 13.78 -12.60
N THR A 5 -18.61 12.50 -12.32
CA THR A 5 -18.83 11.86 -10.99
C THR A 5 -18.36 10.39 -11.03
N SER A 6 -17.07 10.14 -10.78
CA SER A 6 -16.63 8.84 -10.26
C SER A 6 -16.24 8.98 -8.78
N LYS A 7 -17.20 9.44 -7.97
CA LYS A 7 -17.24 9.12 -6.54
C LYS A 7 -17.88 7.74 -6.44
N GLY A 8 -17.14 6.77 -5.91
CA GLY A 8 -17.68 5.42 -5.74
C GLY A 8 -16.67 4.30 -5.51
N TYR A 9 -15.37 4.56 -5.39
CA TYR A 9 -14.46 3.61 -4.73
C TYR A 9 -14.55 3.77 -3.21
N GLN A 10 -15.75 3.62 -2.68
CA GLN A 10 -15.95 3.40 -1.26
C GLN A 10 -16.88 2.20 -1.12
N ASN A 11 -16.43 1.22 -0.34
CA ASN A 11 -17.23 0.19 0.32
C ASN A 11 -17.30 -1.22 -0.27
N PHE A 12 -16.30 -1.72 -1.01
CA PHE A 12 -16.16 -3.17 -1.21
C PHE A 12 -14.69 -3.62 -1.25
N ILE A 13 -13.97 -3.39 -0.16
CA ILE A 13 -12.92 -4.33 0.27
C ILE A 13 -13.25 -4.65 1.71
N ILE A 14 -14.17 -5.62 1.86
CA ILE A 14 -14.25 -6.42 3.07
C ILE A 14 -12.81 -6.85 3.35
N LEU A 15 -12.32 -6.49 4.53
CA LEU A 15 -11.07 -6.97 5.09
C LEU A 15 -11.14 -8.48 5.14
N PHE A 16 -10.83 -9.17 4.05
CA PHE A 16 -10.56 -10.59 4.08
C PHE A 16 -9.18 -10.73 4.73
N PRO A 17 -9.07 -11.28 5.95
CA PRO A 17 -7.78 -11.71 6.43
C PRO A 17 -7.23 -12.71 5.42
N ASN A 18 -5.93 -12.67 5.17
CA ASN A 18 -5.24 -13.62 4.31
C ASN A 18 -5.70 -15.06 4.65
N PRO A 19 -6.13 -15.89 3.68
CA PRO A 19 -6.70 -17.21 3.95
C PRO A 19 -5.74 -18.13 4.71
N LYS A 20 -4.43 -17.90 4.56
CA LYS A 20 -3.39 -18.63 5.31
C LYS A 20 -3.36 -18.27 6.79
N VAL A 21 -3.72 -17.03 7.14
CA VAL A 21 -3.77 -16.54 8.54
C VAL A 21 -5.04 -17.02 9.23
N LEU A 22 -6.17 -17.07 8.50
CA LEU A 22 -7.42 -17.68 8.98
C LEU A 22 -7.21 -19.16 9.35
N GLY A 23 -6.50 -19.93 8.52
CA GLY A 23 -6.21 -21.33 8.81
C GLY A 23 -5.41 -21.55 10.09
N ILE A 24 -4.40 -20.72 10.35
CA ILE A 24 -3.56 -20.84 11.56
C ILE A 24 -4.35 -20.45 12.82
N VAL A 25 -5.14 -19.38 12.76
CA VAL A 25 -5.99 -18.94 13.88
C VAL A 25 -7.05 -19.99 14.19
N GLN A 26 -7.65 -20.60 13.16
CA GLN A 26 -8.69 -21.60 13.30
C GLN A 26 -8.16 -22.92 13.90
N ILE A 27 -6.98 -23.40 13.47
CA ILE A 27 -6.32 -24.57 14.08
C ILE A 27 -5.97 -24.31 15.55
N HIS A 28 -5.50 -23.10 15.88
CA HIS A 28 -5.14 -22.74 17.24
C HIS A 28 -6.37 -22.68 18.17
N THR A 29 -7.50 -22.16 17.70
CA THR A 29 -8.76 -22.16 18.48
C THR A 29 -9.30 -23.57 18.71
N TYR A 30 -9.16 -24.48 17.75
CA TYR A 30 -9.56 -25.88 17.94
C TYR A 30 -8.64 -26.62 18.93
N LEU A 31 -7.34 -26.35 18.90
CA LEU A 31 -6.39 -26.96 19.83
C LEU A 31 -6.63 -26.49 21.28
N LEU A 32 -6.88 -25.20 21.51
CA LEU A 32 -7.24 -24.66 22.83
C LEU A 32 -8.56 -25.23 23.36
N LEU A 33 -9.56 -25.41 22.49
CA LEU A 33 -10.85 -26.02 22.85
C LEU A 33 -10.70 -27.51 23.19
N LEU A 34 -9.83 -28.23 22.47
CA LEU A 34 -9.53 -29.64 22.74
C LEU A 34 -8.79 -29.81 24.07
N MET A 35 -7.81 -28.94 24.36
CA MET A 35 -7.06 -28.97 25.62
C MET A 35 -7.94 -28.61 26.82
N SER A 36 -8.91 -27.70 26.68
CA SER A 36 -9.85 -27.39 27.77
C SER A 36 -10.82 -28.53 28.05
N GLN A 37 -11.25 -29.28 27.03
CA GLN A 37 -12.09 -30.47 27.19
C GLN A 37 -11.37 -31.61 27.93
N VAL A 38 -10.08 -31.82 27.68
CA VAL A 38 -9.26 -32.85 28.34
C VAL A 38 -9.01 -32.53 29.82
N LEU A 39 -8.87 -31.24 30.17
CA LEU A 39 -8.68 -30.78 31.55
C LEU A 39 -9.96 -30.89 32.40
N ILE A 40 -11.13 -30.64 31.81
CA ILE A 40 -12.43 -30.82 32.49
C ILE A 40 -12.70 -32.30 32.81
N ALA A 41 -12.16 -33.23 32.00
CA ALA A 41 -12.37 -34.67 32.15
C ALA A 41 -11.54 -35.33 33.27
N ASN A 42 -10.52 -34.66 33.84
CA ASN A 42 -9.60 -35.25 34.83
C ASN A 42 -9.37 -34.33 36.05
N PRO A 43 -10.27 -34.32 37.05
CA PRO A 43 -10.24 -33.35 38.15
C PRO A 43 -9.15 -33.57 39.22
N LYS A 44 -8.33 -34.65 39.14
CA LYS A 44 -7.32 -34.99 40.15
C LYS A 44 -6.04 -34.14 40.11
N ILE A 45 -5.89 -33.23 39.15
CA ILE A 45 -4.65 -32.48 38.87
C ILE A 45 -4.82 -30.96 39.16
N GLY A 46 -6.06 -30.49 39.37
CA GLY A 46 -6.44 -29.06 39.31
C GLY A 46 -6.14 -28.22 40.55
N GLY A 47 -4.90 -28.17 41.02
CA GLY A 47 -4.51 -27.26 42.11
C GLY A 47 -3.12 -26.64 42.00
N LEU A 48 -2.12 -27.40 41.54
CA LEU A 48 -0.78 -26.88 41.27
C LEU A 48 -0.61 -26.41 39.82
N GLU A 49 -1.50 -26.85 38.93
CA GLU A 49 -1.39 -26.62 37.49
C GLU A 49 -2.06 -25.32 37.02
N ASP A 50 -3.00 -24.74 37.77
CA ASP A 50 -3.78 -23.60 37.28
C ASP A 50 -2.94 -22.32 37.08
N ASN A 51 -1.93 -22.09 37.94
CA ASN A 51 -0.99 -20.98 37.79
C ASN A 51 -0.01 -21.20 36.63
N LEU A 52 0.47 -22.44 36.43
CA LEU A 52 1.34 -22.79 35.31
C LEU A 52 0.59 -22.75 33.99
N ILE A 53 -0.65 -23.23 33.94
CA ILE A 53 -1.55 -23.17 32.78
C ILE A 53 -1.88 -21.72 32.44
N SER A 54 -2.15 -20.87 33.45
CA SER A 54 -2.40 -19.44 33.24
C SER A 54 -1.15 -18.69 32.74
N GLN A 55 0.04 -19.00 33.28
CA GLN A 55 1.31 -18.43 32.83
C GLN A 55 1.66 -18.87 31.39
N ILE A 56 1.48 -20.16 31.07
CA ILE A 56 1.70 -20.69 29.71
C ILE A 56 0.68 -20.07 28.74
N GLY A 57 -0.58 -19.95 29.15
CA GLY A 57 -1.63 -19.29 28.36
C GLY A 57 -1.30 -17.82 28.06
N PHE A 58 -0.76 -17.08 29.03
CA PHE A 58 -0.33 -15.70 28.83
C PHE A 58 0.83 -15.59 27.84
N VAL A 59 1.84 -16.47 27.96
CA VAL A 59 3.00 -16.50 27.04
C VAL A 59 2.57 -16.84 25.61
N ILE A 60 1.65 -17.80 25.43
CA ILE A 60 1.11 -18.15 24.11
C ILE A 60 0.33 -16.98 23.52
N ASN A 61 -0.52 -16.32 24.30
CA ASN A 61 -1.27 -15.14 23.84
C ASN A 61 -0.35 -13.99 23.43
N LEU A 62 0.70 -13.72 24.21
CA LEU A 62 1.70 -12.70 23.90
C LEU A 62 2.45 -13.04 22.60
N PHE A 63 2.80 -14.31 22.40
CA PHE A 63 3.45 -14.79 21.19
C PHE A 63 2.54 -14.70 19.96
N VAL A 64 1.27 -15.10 20.07
CA VAL A 64 0.28 -14.98 18.98
C VAL A 64 0.04 -13.51 18.63
N HIS A 65 -0.06 -12.63 19.62
CA HIS A 65 -0.21 -11.19 19.40
C HIS A 65 1.01 -10.62 18.65
N LEU A 66 2.23 -11.01 19.03
CA LEU A 66 3.46 -10.59 18.36
C LEU A 66 3.48 -11.02 16.88
N ILE A 67 3.12 -12.27 16.60
CA ILE A 67 3.04 -12.81 15.23
C ILE A 67 1.98 -12.08 14.40
N TYR A 68 0.83 -11.76 15.00
CA TYR A 68 -0.20 -10.96 14.33
C TYR A 68 0.31 -9.55 13.96
N GLN A 69 1.00 -8.87 14.89
CA GLN A 69 1.56 -7.53 14.66
C GLN A 69 2.63 -7.53 13.55
N ILE A 70 3.50 -8.54 13.52
CA ILE A 70 4.54 -8.70 12.48
C ILE A 70 3.90 -8.87 11.10
N ASN A 71 2.85 -9.71 11.00
CA ASN A 71 2.16 -9.96 9.74
C ASN A 71 1.40 -8.72 9.22
N GLN A 72 0.78 -7.94 10.12
CA GLN A 72 0.14 -6.67 9.76
C GLN A 72 1.15 -5.66 9.18
N LYS A 73 2.35 -5.56 9.76
CA LYS A 73 3.43 -4.69 9.27
C LYS A 73 3.93 -5.10 7.89
N ARG A 74 4.05 -6.40 7.63
CA ARG A 74 4.48 -6.95 6.32
C ARG A 74 3.47 -6.69 5.21
N PHE A 75 2.17 -6.75 5.50
CA PHE A 75 1.12 -6.49 4.51
C PHE A 75 1.05 -5.03 4.07
N LYS A 76 1.18 -4.08 5.02
CA LYS A 76 1.21 -2.63 4.72
C LYS A 76 2.36 -2.24 3.77
N ASN A 77 3.52 -2.87 3.93
CA ASN A 77 4.68 -2.61 3.07
C ASN A 77 4.52 -3.18 1.64
N GLY A 78 3.85 -4.33 1.50
CA GLY A 78 3.57 -4.92 0.18
C GLY A 78 2.60 -4.09 -0.66
N ILE A 79 1.56 -3.54 -0.04
CA ILE A 79 0.61 -2.63 -0.72
C ILE A 79 1.33 -1.38 -1.24
N HIS A 80 2.22 -0.78 -0.45
CA HIS A 80 2.99 0.39 -0.88
C HIS A 80 3.86 0.11 -2.12
N ILE A 81 4.47 -1.07 -2.21
CA ILE A 81 5.31 -1.44 -3.36
C ILE A 81 4.47 -1.60 -4.64
N LEU A 82 3.28 -2.19 -4.54
CA LEU A 82 2.41 -2.40 -5.70
C LEU A 82 1.83 -1.08 -6.25
N LEU A 83 1.52 -0.12 -5.36
CA LEU A 83 1.00 1.19 -5.77
C LEU A 83 2.07 2.12 -6.38
N LEU A 84 3.35 1.92 -6.07
CA LEU A 84 4.45 2.73 -6.62
C LEU A 84 4.87 2.31 -8.05
N ASN A 85 4.48 1.11 -8.50
CA ASN A 85 4.96 0.55 -9.76
C ASN A 85 4.26 1.13 -11.02
N GLN A 86 3.08 1.74 -10.86
CA GLN A 86 2.33 2.33 -11.98
C GLN A 86 3.07 3.51 -12.64
N GLY A 87 3.91 4.23 -11.87
CA GLY A 87 4.66 5.39 -12.35
C GLY A 87 5.95 5.03 -13.09
N ALA A 88 6.54 3.85 -12.82
CA ALA A 88 7.82 3.45 -13.39
C ALA A 88 7.66 2.79 -14.77
N HIS A 89 6.68 1.90 -14.90
CA HIS A 89 6.45 1.13 -16.12
C HIS A 89 5.63 1.93 -17.14
N LYS A 90 6.29 2.44 -18.20
CA LYS A 90 5.68 3.31 -19.22
C LYS A 90 5.88 2.75 -20.64
N SER A 91 4.85 2.83 -21.48
CA SER A 91 4.95 2.49 -22.91
C SER A 91 5.91 3.41 -23.68
N LEU A 92 6.45 2.95 -24.82
CA LEU A 92 7.35 3.73 -25.65
C LEU A 92 6.71 5.04 -26.14
N ARG A 93 5.44 4.99 -26.55
CA ARG A 93 4.67 6.17 -26.99
C ARG A 93 4.62 7.23 -25.89
N MET A 94 4.30 6.83 -24.66
CA MET A 94 4.27 7.74 -23.51
C MET A 94 5.67 8.32 -23.21
N LYS A 95 6.72 7.50 -23.23
CA LYS A 95 8.11 7.95 -23.06
C LYS A 95 8.48 9.02 -24.10
N LYS A 96 8.19 8.80 -25.39
CA LYS A 96 8.46 9.77 -26.46
C LYS A 96 7.72 11.11 -26.23
N ARG A 97 6.46 11.07 -25.81
CA ARG A 97 5.68 12.29 -25.49
C ARG A 97 6.27 13.06 -24.30
N LEU A 98 6.68 12.36 -23.24
CA LEU A 98 7.32 12.97 -22.07
C LEU A 98 8.66 13.61 -22.43
N ILE A 99 9.50 12.93 -23.23
CA ILE A 99 10.78 13.46 -23.70
C ILE A 99 10.55 14.73 -24.53
N LYS A 100 9.58 14.72 -25.45
CA LYS A 100 9.24 15.89 -26.26
C LYS A 100 8.77 17.06 -25.40
N ALA A 101 7.86 16.81 -24.45
CA ALA A 101 7.38 17.82 -23.52
C ALA A 101 8.51 18.41 -22.67
N ASN A 102 9.48 17.59 -22.26
CA ASN A 102 10.66 18.06 -21.53
C ASN A 102 11.54 18.97 -22.41
N LYS A 103 11.83 18.53 -23.65
CA LYS A 103 12.65 19.30 -24.62
C LYS A 103 12.03 20.66 -24.98
N GLN A 104 10.70 20.72 -25.08
CA GLN A 104 9.97 21.96 -25.37
C GLN A 104 9.99 22.95 -24.20
N ASN A 105 10.20 22.48 -22.98
CA ASN A 105 10.16 23.29 -21.76
C ASN A 105 11.45 24.08 -21.46
N ARG A 106 12.23 24.37 -22.50
CA ARG A 106 13.50 25.12 -22.41
C ARG A 106 13.28 26.63 -22.54
N PRO A 107 14.13 27.47 -21.92
CA PRO A 107 14.12 28.92 -22.15
C PRO A 107 14.53 29.26 -23.59
N LEU A 108 14.19 30.48 -24.00
CA LEU A 108 14.59 31.01 -25.30
C LEU A 108 16.13 31.24 -25.31
N PRO A 109 16.86 30.82 -26.36
CA PRO A 109 18.29 31.08 -26.47
C PRO A 109 18.60 32.58 -26.48
N ASN A 110 19.72 32.99 -25.87
CA ASN A 110 20.03 34.41 -25.73
C ASN A 110 20.28 35.09 -27.09
N TRP A 111 21.06 34.46 -27.97
CA TRP A 111 21.35 34.98 -29.31
C TRP A 111 20.07 35.23 -30.15
N PHE A 112 19.00 34.46 -29.92
CA PHE A 112 17.75 34.62 -30.65
C PHE A 112 17.09 35.97 -30.33
N ARG A 113 17.30 36.51 -29.12
CA ARG A 113 16.79 37.82 -28.71
C ARG A 113 17.43 38.98 -29.48
N TYR A 114 18.61 38.77 -30.04
CA TYR A 114 19.37 39.78 -30.78
C TYR A 114 19.18 39.69 -32.30
N ARG A 115 18.32 38.78 -32.80
CA ARG A 115 17.94 38.79 -34.21
C ARG A 115 17.16 40.06 -34.54
N THR A 116 17.48 40.68 -35.67
CA THR A 116 16.74 41.81 -36.23
C THR A 116 15.27 41.43 -36.46
N ASP A 117 14.37 42.38 -36.29
CA ASP A 117 12.92 42.23 -36.44
C ASP A 117 12.26 41.14 -35.57
N ASN A 118 12.92 40.74 -34.48
CA ASN A 118 12.36 39.79 -33.54
C ASN A 118 11.59 40.47 -32.39
N THR A 119 10.29 40.19 -32.30
CA THR A 119 9.42 40.65 -31.21
C THR A 119 9.40 39.70 -30.01
N ILE A 120 9.89 38.47 -30.16
CA ILE A 120 9.79 37.41 -29.14
C ILE A 120 10.88 37.55 -28.08
N ARG A 121 10.48 37.84 -26.83
CA ARG A 121 11.41 38.04 -25.70
C ARG A 121 11.57 36.84 -24.76
N TYR A 122 10.56 35.99 -24.67
CA TYR A 122 10.53 34.81 -23.79
C TYR A 122 9.71 33.67 -24.42
N ASN A 123 9.85 32.45 -23.88
CA ASN A 123 9.03 31.31 -24.29
C ASN A 123 7.68 31.33 -23.55
N SER A 124 6.63 31.83 -24.22
CA SER A 124 5.27 31.90 -23.66
C SER A 124 4.63 30.53 -23.40
N LYS A 125 5.09 29.49 -24.09
CA LYS A 125 4.56 28.12 -23.97
C LYS A 125 5.32 27.26 -22.94
N ARG A 126 6.22 27.87 -22.16
CA ARG A 126 6.95 27.19 -21.09
C ARG A 126 5.98 26.76 -19.98
N ARG A 127 6.22 25.62 -19.35
CA ARG A 127 5.31 24.95 -18.42
C ARG A 127 5.99 24.64 -17.08
N HIS A 128 5.29 24.85 -15.96
CA HIS A 128 5.72 24.38 -14.64
C HIS A 128 4.89 23.18 -14.19
N TRP A 129 5.55 22.10 -13.76
CA TRP A 129 4.89 20.81 -13.48
C TRP A 129 3.93 20.82 -12.28
N ARG A 130 4.12 21.74 -11.33
CA ARG A 130 3.17 21.93 -10.22
C ARG A 130 1.92 22.70 -10.65
N ARG A 131 2.05 23.66 -11.58
CA ARG A 131 0.95 24.54 -12.00
C ARG A 131 0.07 23.91 -13.07
N THR A 132 0.65 23.25 -14.07
CA THR A 132 -0.10 22.70 -15.20
C THR A 132 0.35 21.27 -15.51
N LYS A 133 -0.62 20.35 -15.59
CA LYS A 133 -0.40 18.93 -15.85
C LYS A 133 -0.36 18.64 -17.35
N LEU A 134 0.35 17.58 -17.70
CA LEU A 134 0.39 17.09 -19.08
C LEU A 134 -0.86 16.23 -19.31
N ASN A 135 -1.67 16.58 -20.30
CA ASN A 135 -2.78 15.73 -20.73
C ASN A 135 -2.25 14.61 -21.63
N ILE A 136 -1.65 13.59 -21.00
CA ILE A 136 -1.10 12.42 -21.68
C ILE A 136 -1.86 11.20 -21.18
N ASN A 137 -2.82 10.76 -21.99
CA ASN A 137 -3.43 9.43 -21.95
C ASN A 137 -2.71 8.53 -22.96
#